data_AF-A0AAP2XV57-F1
#
_entry.id   AF-A0AAP2XV57-F1
#
_cell.length_a   1.000
_cell.length_b   1.000
_cell.length_c   1.000
_cell.angle_alpha   90.00
_cell.angle_beta   90.00
_cell.angle_gamma   90.00
#
_symmetry.space_group_name_H-M   'P 1'
#
loop_
_entity.id
_entity.type
_entity.pdbx_description
1 polymer ?
#
loop_
_entity_poly.entity_id
_entity_poly.type
_entity_poly.pdbx_seq_one_letter_code
_entity_poly.pdbx_strand_id
1 'polypeptide(L)' 'MKQYEYGNVAYIMKDVVLAVTMEHRDIINDYAVKGYRYAGMIPTEISANGCIRRMDLIFEKDGIL' A
#
# COMPACT_ATOMS: atom_id res chain seq x y z
N MET A 1 -9.75 18.53 2.05
CA MET A 1 -9.71 17.07 2.17
C MET A 1 -9.40 16.51 0.79
N LYS A 2 -8.37 15.67 0.63
CA LYS A 2 -8.04 15.11 -0.70
C LYS A 2 -8.94 13.90 -0.98
N GLN A 3 -9.50 13.83 -2.18
CA GLN A 3 -10.27 12.68 -2.65
C GLN A 3 -9.38 11.87 -3.60
N TYR A 4 -9.27 10.57 -3.37
CA TYR A 4 -8.41 9.69 -4.15
C TYR A 4 -9.27 8.77 -5.02
N GLU A 5 -8.97 8.76 -6.32
CA GLU A 5 -9.56 7.82 -7.25
C GLU A 5 -8.54 6.71 -7.56
N TYR A 6 -8.96 5.45 -7.40
CA TYR A 6 -8.10 4.30 -7.59
C TYR A 6 -8.44 3.58 -8.90
N GLY A 7 -7.68 3.86 -9.96
CA GLY A 7 -7.71 3.05 -11.18
C GLY A 7 -7.00 1.72 -10.94
N ASN A 8 -7.70 0.58 -11.06
CA ASN A 8 -7.06 -0.73 -11.04
C ASN A 8 -6.61 -1.11 -12.46
N VAL A 9 -5.33 -1.44 -12.63
CA VAL A 9 -4.85 -2.14 -13.81
C VAL A 9 -4.71 -3.60 -13.41
N ALA A 10 -5.54 -4.47 -13.98
CA ALA A 10 -5.47 -5.90 -13.73
C ALA A 10 -4.16 -6.44 -14.30
N TYR A 11 -3.25 -6.86 -13.43
CA TYR A 11 -2.02 -7.53 -13.83
C TYR A 11 -2.29 -9.04 -13.94
N ILE A 12 -2.36 -9.57 -15.16
CA ILE A 12 -2.54 -11.00 -15.41
C ILE A 12 -1.16 -11.66 -15.41
N MET A 13 -0.72 -12.18 -14.26
CA MET A 13 0.39 -13.14 -14.21
C MET A 13 -0.17 -14.52 -13.87
N LYS A 14 0.16 -15.51 -14.70
CA LYS A 14 -0.02 -16.93 -14.34
C LYS A 14 0.72 -17.18 -13.02
N ASP A 15 -0.01 -17.65 -12.02
CA ASP A 15 0.49 -18.36 -10.83
C ASP A 15 1.01 -17.60 -9.59
N VAL A 16 0.61 -16.34 -9.29
CA VAL A 16 0.81 -15.79 -7.92
C VAL A 16 -0.39 -15.00 -7.39
N VAL A 17 -0.77 -15.39 -6.18
CA VAL A 17 -1.85 -14.98 -5.26
C VAL A 17 -2.29 -13.51 -5.37
N LEU A 18 -3.49 -13.35 -5.92
CA LEU A 18 -4.31 -12.12 -5.98
C LEU A 18 -4.98 -11.77 -4.63
N ALA A 19 -4.74 -12.54 -3.57
CA ALA A 19 -5.29 -12.27 -2.26
C ALA A 19 -4.43 -11.23 -1.53
N VAL A 20 -5.05 -10.35 -0.73
CA VAL A 20 -4.40 -9.34 0.12
C VAL A 20 -4.02 -8.01 -0.58
N THR A 21 -4.85 -7.53 -1.50
CA THR A 21 -4.80 -6.10 -1.93
C THR A 21 -6.13 -5.37 -1.75
N MET A 22 -7.10 -5.87 -0.99
CA MET A 22 -8.28 -5.05 -0.64
C MET A 22 -7.98 -4.07 0.52
N GLU A 23 -7.19 -4.49 1.51
CA GLU A 23 -6.95 -3.72 2.75
C GLU A 23 -6.07 -2.47 2.58
N HIS A 24 -5.15 -2.47 1.61
CA HIS A 24 -4.21 -1.35 1.47
C HIS A 24 -4.90 -0.02 1.15
N ARG A 25 -6.03 -0.04 0.45
CA ARG A 25 -6.79 1.17 0.14
C ARG A 25 -7.42 1.78 1.38
N ASP A 26 -7.96 0.95 2.27
CA ASP A 26 -8.55 1.40 3.53
C ASP A 26 -7.48 2.00 4.44
N ILE A 27 -6.30 1.35 4.52
CA ILE A 27 -5.13 1.89 5.23
C ILE A 27 -4.72 3.25 4.66
N ILE A 28 -4.56 3.36 3.34
CA ILE A 28 -4.19 4.64 2.70
C ILE A 28 -5.23 5.72 2.98
N ASN A 29 -6.52 5.40 2.86
CA ASN A 29 -7.61 6.34 3.11
C ASN A 29 -7.62 6.82 4.57
N ASP A 30 -7.48 5.92 5.53
CA ASP A 30 -7.44 6.27 6.96
C ASP A 30 -6.27 7.20 7.30
N TYR A 31 -5.07 6.91 6.80
CA TYR A 31 -3.90 7.77 6.98
C TYR A 31 -4.05 9.12 6.27
N ALA A 32 -4.64 9.14 5.07
CA ALA A 32 -4.89 10.37 4.33
C ALA A 32 -5.89 11.29 5.07
N VAL A 33 -6.96 10.74 5.65
CA VAL A 33 -7.91 11.49 6.48
C VAL A 33 -7.24 12.12 7.71
N LYS A 34 -6.23 11.44 8.26
CA LYS A 34 -5.43 11.94 9.40
C LYS A 34 -4.36 12.97 9.00
N GLY A 35 -4.28 13.34 7.71
CA GLY A 35 -3.36 14.34 7.18
C GLY A 35 -1.97 13.80 6.84
N TYR A 36 -1.79 12.49 6.79
CA TYR A 36 -0.52 11.90 6.33
C TYR A 36 -0.46 11.84 4.79
N ARG A 37 0.76 11.78 4.26
CA ARG A 37 1.08 11.61 2.84
C ARG A 37 1.84 10.30 2.65
N TYR A 38 1.54 9.58 1.57
CA TYR A 38 2.29 8.36 1.24
C TYR A 38 3.73 8.70 0.84
N ALA A 39 4.70 8.04 1.46
CA ALA A 39 6.13 8.24 1.21
C ALA A 39 6.76 7.06 0.45
N GLY A 40 6.22 5.85 0.58
CA GLY A 40 6.76 4.65 -0.06
C GLY A 40 6.29 3.36 0.60
N MET A 41 6.87 2.24 0.18
CA MET A 41 6.63 0.94 0.81
C MET A 41 7.91 0.13 0.92
N ILE A 42 8.00 -0.72 1.94
CA ILE A 42 9.12 -1.64 2.17
C ILE A 42 8.56 -3.06 2.29
N PRO A 43 9.01 -4.03 1.48
CA PRO A 43 8.71 -5.43 1.70
C PRO A 43 9.27 -5.89 3.05
N THR A 44 8.42 -6.49 3.88
CA THR A 44 8.81 -7.05 5.19
C THR A 44 8.88 -8.57 5.17
N GLU A 45 8.29 -9.20 4.15
CA GLU A 45 8.47 -10.63 3.88
C GLU A 45 8.53 -10.88 2.37
N ILE A 46 9.55 -11.62 1.95
CA ILE A 46 9.75 -12.06 0.57
C ILE A 46 9.95 -13.58 0.57
N SER A 47 9.27 -14.28 -0.33
CA SER A 47 9.44 -15.73 -0.49
C SER A 47 10.75 -16.11 -1.15
N ALA A 48 11.09 -17.40 -1.10
CA ALA A 48 12.31 -17.94 -1.72
C ALA A 48 12.39 -17.70 -3.25
N ASN A 49 11.26 -17.53 -3.94
CA ASN A 49 11.20 -17.18 -5.36
C ASN A 49 11.08 -15.67 -5.62
N GLY A 50 11.26 -14.82 -4.61
CA GLY A 50 11.29 -13.36 -4.75
C GLY A 50 9.92 -12.66 -4.73
N CYS A 51 8.83 -13.38 -4.42
CA CYS A 51 7.51 -12.75 -4.32
C CYS A 51 7.33 -12.05 -2.97
N ILE A 52 6.88 -10.79 -2.99
CA ILE A 52 6.52 -10.04 -1.79
C ILE A 52 5.28 -10.68 -1.16
N ARG A 53 5.36 -11.00 0.12
CA ARG A 53 4.25 -11.57 0.90
C ARG A 53 3.68 -10.61 1.93
N ARG A 54 4.52 -9.71 2.44
CA ARG A 54 4.13 -8.62 3.36
C ARG A 54 4.90 -7.36 3.04
N MET A 55 4.28 -6.21 3.25
CA MET A 55 4.88 -4.90 3.06
C MET A 55 4.35 -3.92 4.09
N ASP A 56 5.21 -2.99 4.49
CA ASP A 56 4.81 -1.81 5.25
C ASP A 56 4.55 -0.65 4.28
N LEU A 57 3.43 0.04 4.48
CA LEU A 57 3.16 1.33 3.83
C LEU A 57 3.69 2.45 4.71
N ILE A 58 4.55 3.30 4.15
CA ILE A 58 5.20 4.38 4.86
C ILE A 58 4.45 5.67 4.58
N PHE A 59 4.13 6.40 5.64
CA PHE A 59 3.45 7.67 5.57
C PHE A 59 4.21 8.75 6.33
N GLU A 60 4.33 9.93 5.71
CA GLU A 60 4.92 11.14 6.31
C GLU A 60 3.81 12.09 6.77
N LYS A 61 4.05 12.83 7.85
CA LYS A 61 3.21 13.95 8.28
C LYS A 61 4.13 15.00 8.87
N ASP A 62 3.83 16.27 8.60
CA ASP A 62 4.58 17.38 9.16
C ASP A 62 4.56 17.27 10.69
N GLY A 63 5.74 17.19 11.29
CA GLY A 63 5.89 17.18 12.74
C GLY A 63 5.55 18.56 13.31
N ILE A 64 5.01 18.60 14.52
CA ILE A 64 4.98 19.83 15.30
C ILE A 64 6.37 19.94 15.94
N LEU A 65 7.19 20.87 15.44
CA LEU A 65 8.41 21.31 16.09
C LEU A 65 8.09 22.34 17.19
#